data_AF-A0A1Q6DVM0-F1
#
_entry.id   AF-A0A1Q6DVM0-F1
#
_cell.length_a   1.000
_cell.length_b   1.000
_cell.length_c   1.000
_cell.angle_alpha   90.00
_cell.angle_beta   90.00
_cell.angle_gamma   90.00
#
_symmetry.space_group_name_H-M   'P 1'
#
loop_
_entity.id
_entity.type
_entity.pdbx_description
1 polymer ?
#
loop_
_entity_poly.entity_id
_entity_poly.type
_entity_poly.pdbx_seq_one_letter_code
_entity_poly.pdbx_strand_id
1 'polypeptide(L)'
;MRRTVKIRLDLGQNQRELLQKTIEQFKQACQKVVDYGWNKDGLKTYQKNKLHKATYDKIREDTDLPANLVIRARDRASEAIKGCVEKLKKGERS
;
A
#
# COMPACT_ATOMS: atom_id res chain seq x y z
N MET A 1 4.55 23.99 10.79
CA MET A 1 4.67 23.33 12.11
C MET A 1 3.86 22.03 12.09
N ARG A 2 4.48 20.84 12.13
CA ARG A 2 3.76 19.54 12.23
C ARG A 2 3.67 19.17 13.72
N ARG A 3 2.47 19.04 14.27
CA ARG A 3 2.24 18.51 15.62
C ARG A 3 2.05 17.00 15.53
N THR A 4 3.05 16.24 15.95
CA THR A 4 2.95 14.78 16.06
C THR A 4 2.40 14.44 17.44
N VAL A 5 1.11 14.06 17.50
CA VAL A 5 0.48 13.61 18.74
C VAL A 5 0.81 12.13 18.94
N LYS A 6 1.53 11.81 20.02
CA LYS A 6 1.79 10.43 20.44
C LYS A 6 0.61 9.96 21.30
N ILE A 7 -0.32 9.22 20.71
CA ILE A 7 -1.43 8.62 21.44
C ILE A 7 -0.92 7.28 22.01
N ARG A 8 -0.95 7.13 23.34
CA ARG A 8 -0.73 5.82 23.97
C ARG A 8 -1.99 5.01 23.73
N LEU A 9 -1.86 4.01 22.87
CA LEU A 9 -2.95 3.10 22.53
C LEU A 9 -2.99 2.03 23.61
N ASP A 10 -3.72 2.29 24.69
CA ASP A 10 -3.98 1.32 25.76
C ASP A 10 -4.94 0.28 25.20
N LEU A 11 -4.39 -0.84 24.72
CA LEU A 11 -5.14 -1.89 24.07
C LEU A 11 -5.14 -3.12 24.97
N GLY A 12 -6.34 -3.61 25.31
CA GLY A 12 -6.47 -4.98 25.79
C GLY A 12 -5.92 -5.96 24.75
N GLN A 13 -5.45 -7.13 25.19
CA GLN A 13 -4.80 -8.14 24.34
C GLN A 13 -5.55 -8.40 23.02
N ASN A 14 -6.88 -8.53 23.08
CA ASN A 14 -7.75 -8.75 21.91
C ASN A 14 -7.72 -7.58 20.90
N GLN A 15 -7.65 -6.34 21.37
CA GLN A 15 -7.60 -5.18 20.47
C GLN A 15 -6.21 -5.04 19.82
N ARG A 16 -5.15 -5.48 20.52
CA ARG A 16 -3.79 -5.54 19.96
C ARG A 16 -3.69 -6.59 18.86
N GLU A 17 -4.33 -7.73 19.01
CA GLU A 17 -4.41 -8.75 17.96
C GLU A 17 -5.20 -8.27 16.74
N LEU A 18 -6.37 -7.63 16.96
CA LEU A 18 -7.16 -7.06 15.87
C LEU A 18 -6.39 -5.97 15.10
N LEU A 19 -5.67 -5.11 15.81
CA LEU A 19 -4.85 -4.07 15.19
C LEU A 19 -3.71 -4.70 14.36
N GLN A 20 -3.02 -5.70 14.90
CA GLN A 20 -1.96 -6.39 14.18
C GLN A 20 -2.48 -7.08 12.92
N LYS A 21 -3.64 -7.76 13.00
CA LYS A 21 -4.31 -8.35 11.83
C LYS A 21 -4.65 -7.30 10.77
N THR A 22 -5.16 -6.15 11.19
CA THR A 22 -5.45 -5.02 10.28
C THR A 22 -4.18 -4.49 9.60
N ILE A 23 -3.07 -4.37 10.35
CA ILE A 23 -1.77 -3.94 9.81
C ILE A 23 -1.24 -4.96 8.81
N GLU A 24 -1.35 -6.25 9.12
CA GLU A 24 -0.95 -7.35 8.23
C GLU A 24 -1.73 -7.28 6.91
N GLN A 25 -3.05 -7.19 6.98
CA GLN A 25 -3.91 -7.04 5.80
C GLN A 25 -3.55 -5.79 4.99
N PHE A 26 -3.25 -4.67 5.66
CA PHE A 26 -2.84 -3.43 4.98
C PHE A 26 -1.51 -3.61 4.23
N LYS A 27 -0.54 -4.30 4.83
CA LYS A 27 0.72 -4.65 4.18
C LYS A 27 0.51 -5.58 2.99
N GLN A 28 -0.32 -6.61 3.14
CA GLN A 28 -0.66 -7.53 2.05
C GLN A 28 -1.31 -6.79 0.87
N ALA A 29 -2.25 -5.87 1.16
CA ALA A 29 -2.86 -5.02 0.15
C ALA A 29 -1.80 -4.18 -0.59
N CYS A 30 -0.89 -3.53 0.14
CA CYS A 30 0.18 -2.74 -0.48
C CYS A 30 1.07 -3.61 -1.38
N GLN A 31 1.47 -4.80 -0.90
CA GLN A 31 2.34 -5.70 -1.64
C GLN A 31 1.68 -6.20 -2.93
N LYS A 32 0.38 -6.55 -2.90
CA LYS A 32 -0.37 -6.93 -4.11
C LYS A 32 -0.43 -5.81 -5.14
N VAL A 33 -0.60 -4.56 -4.70
CA VAL A 33 -0.58 -3.40 -5.62
C VAL A 33 0.81 -3.19 -6.20
N VAL A 34 1.87 -3.33 -5.39
CA VAL A 34 3.25 -3.22 -5.85
C VAL A 34 3.58 -4.31 -6.85
N ASP A 35 3.25 -5.57 -6.55
CA ASP A 35 3.49 -6.72 -7.42
C ASP A 35 2.78 -6.56 -8.78
N TYR A 36 1.51 -6.13 -8.77
CA TYR A 36 0.78 -5.85 -10.00
C TYR A 36 1.38 -4.66 -10.78
N GLY A 37 1.74 -3.57 -10.08
CA GLY A 37 2.33 -2.39 -10.72
C GLY A 37 3.78 -2.60 -11.18
N TRP A 38 4.45 -3.60 -10.62
CA TRP A 38 5.81 -4.03 -10.92
C TRP A 38 5.79 -5.39 -11.62
N ASN A 39 5.11 -5.47 -12.76
CA ASN A 39 5.11 -6.70 -13.53
C ASN A 39 6.50 -6.97 -14.13
N LYS A 40 6.94 -8.24 -14.09
CA LYS A 40 8.28 -8.71 -14.53
C LYS A 40 8.60 -8.38 -15.99
N ASP A 41 7.58 -8.11 -16.82
CA ASP A 41 7.71 -7.64 -18.21
C ASP A 41 8.20 -6.19 -18.37
N GLY A 42 8.49 -5.46 -17.29
CA GLY A 42 8.99 -4.09 -17.35
C GLY A 42 7.90 -3.01 -17.49
N LEU A 43 6.62 -3.40 -17.48
CA LEU A 43 5.47 -2.50 -17.45
C LEU A 43 5.30 -1.87 -16.06
N LYS A 44 5.95 -0.72 -15.86
CA LYS A 44 5.87 0.11 -14.65
C LYS A 44 4.52 0.84 -14.59
N THR A 45 3.46 0.16 -14.17
CA THR A 45 2.12 0.78 -14.06
C THR A 45 1.92 1.38 -12.68
N TYR A 46 2.15 2.69 -12.56
CA TYR A 46 1.90 3.46 -11.32
C TYR A 46 0.60 4.28 -11.37
N GLN A 47 -0.20 4.18 -12.44
CA GLN A 47 -1.45 4.92 -12.58
C GLN A 47 -2.50 4.44 -11.57
N LYS A 48 -2.91 5.34 -10.66
CA LYS A 48 -3.87 5.07 -9.57
C LYS A 48 -5.17 4.38 -10.03
N ASN A 49 -5.77 4.83 -11.14
CA ASN A 49 -7.02 4.25 -11.66
C ASN A 49 -6.83 2.83 -12.22
N LYS A 50 -5.72 2.56 -12.91
CA LYS A 50 -5.43 1.21 -13.44
C LYS A 50 -5.16 0.24 -12.30
N LEU A 51 -4.35 0.65 -11.33
CA LEU A 51 -4.09 -0.14 -10.13
C LEU A 51 -5.38 -0.43 -9.37
N HIS A 52 -6.25 0.57 -9.22
CA HIS A 52 -7.54 0.39 -8.54
C HIS A 52 -8.40 -0.67 -9.23
N LYS A 53 -8.68 -0.53 -10.52
CA LYS A 53 -9.52 -1.51 -11.24
C LYS A 53 -8.92 -2.92 -11.24
N ALA A 54 -7.60 -3.05 -11.21
CA ALA A 54 -6.95 -4.35 -11.26
C ALA A 54 -6.79 -5.05 -9.90
N THR A 55 -6.71 -4.27 -8.81
CA THR A 55 -6.33 -4.81 -7.50
C THR A 55 -7.41 -4.64 -6.44
N TYR A 56 -8.39 -3.77 -6.65
CA TYR A 56 -9.41 -3.47 -5.65
C TYR A 56 -10.27 -4.68 -5.32
N ASP A 57 -10.81 -5.38 -6.32
CA ASP A 57 -11.64 -6.57 -6.12
C ASP A 57 -10.86 -7.65 -5.37
N LYS A 58 -9.66 -8.03 -5.84
CA LYS A 58 -8.79 -8.99 -5.15
C LYS A 58 -8.48 -8.59 -3.71
N ILE A 59 -8.11 -7.34 -3.45
CA ILE A 59 -7.80 -6.90 -2.07
C ILE A 59 -9.05 -6.95 -1.19
N ARG A 60 -10.23 -6.66 -1.75
CA ARG A 60 -11.50 -6.68 -1.02
C ARG A 60 -12.00 -8.10 -0.75
N GLU A 61 -11.67 -9.05 -1.60
CA GLU A 61 -11.94 -10.48 -1.38
C GLU A 61 -10.97 -11.09 -0.36
N ASP A 62 -9.68 -10.72 -0.42
CA ASP A 62 -8.65 -11.26 0.46
C ASP A 62 -8.57 -10.58 1.84
N THR A 63 -9.15 -9.39 1.99
CA THR A 63 -9.03 -8.61 3.23
C THR A 63 -10.37 -8.04 3.67
N ASP A 64 -10.60 -8.04 4.98
CA ASP A 64 -11.76 -7.40 5.62
C ASP A 64 -11.55 -5.88 5.80
N LEU A 65 -10.68 -5.28 4.98
CA LEU A 65 -10.32 -3.88 5.13
C LEU A 65 -11.45 -2.96 4.62
N PRO A 66 -11.76 -1.88 5.36
CA PRO A 66 -12.66 -0.85 4.87
C PRO A 66 -12.06 -0.15 3.64
N ALA A 67 -12.94 0.30 2.73
CA ALA A 67 -12.54 0.84 1.43
C ALA A 67 -11.54 2.01 1.52
N ASN A 68 -11.63 2.83 2.57
CA ASN A 68 -10.70 3.93 2.80
C ASN A 68 -9.25 3.45 3.03
N LEU A 69 -9.05 2.34 3.73
CA LEU A 69 -7.72 1.76 3.97
C LEU A 69 -7.15 1.15 2.69
N VAL A 70 -7.99 0.48 1.89
CA VAL A 70 -7.58 -0.06 0.59
C VAL A 70 -7.10 1.06 -0.35
N ILE A 71 -7.84 2.18 -0.41
CA ILE A 71 -7.45 3.35 -1.22
C ILE A 71 -6.11 3.93 -0.75
N ARG A 72 -5.88 4.02 0.57
CA ARG A 72 -4.62 4.51 1.14
C ARG A 72 -3.44 3.57 0.88
N ALA A 73 -3.65 2.26 1.00
CA ALA A 73 -2.67 1.23 0.67
C ALA A 73 -2.22 1.37 -0.79
N ARG A 74 -3.19 1.50 -1.70
CA ARG A 74 -2.95 1.71 -3.14
C ARG A 74 -2.13 2.97 -3.40
N ASP A 75 -2.54 4.10 -2.83
CA ASP A 75 -1.83 5.36 -3.05
C ASP A 75 -0.39 5.28 -2.55
N ARG A 76 -0.18 4.66 -1.38
CA ARG A 76 1.16 4.43 -0.84
C ARG A 76 2.00 3.53 -1.76
N ALA A 77 1.42 2.45 -2.30
CA ALA A 77 2.10 1.56 -3.23
C ALA A 77 2.43 2.24 -4.57
N SER A 78 1.50 3.02 -5.12
CA SER A 78 1.69 3.81 -6.35
C SER A 78 2.83 4.82 -6.20
N GLU A 79 2.91 5.53 -5.07
CA GLU A 79 4.03 6.45 -4.79
C GLU A 79 5.36 5.71 -4.62
N ALA A 80 5.36 4.54 -3.98
CA ALA A 80 6.55 3.71 -3.84
C ALA A 80 7.08 3.25 -5.21
N ILE A 81 6.21 2.75 -6.08
CA ILE A 81 6.55 2.36 -7.45
C ILE A 81 7.11 3.57 -8.20
N LYS A 82 6.40 4.71 -8.18
CA LYS A 82 6.84 5.94 -8.84
C LYS A 82 8.23 6.37 -8.37
N GLY A 83 8.46 6.40 -7.06
CA GLY A 83 9.76 6.76 -6.48
C GLY A 83 10.89 5.80 -6.90
N CYS A 84 10.63 4.49 -6.97
CA CYS A 84 11.59 3.52 -7.48
C CYS A 84 11.92 3.75 -8.97
N VAL A 85 10.91 4.04 -9.80
CA VAL A 85 11.11 4.35 -11.22
C VAL A 85 11.91 5.64 -11.42
N GLU A 86 11.61 6.69 -10.66
CA GLU A 86 12.35 7.95 -10.70
C GLU A 86 13.81 7.78 -10.25
N LYS A 87 14.06 6.96 -9.22
CA LYS A 87 15.42 6.61 -8.78
C LYS A 87 16.20 5.83 -9.84
N LEU A 88 15.58 4.85 -10.50
CA LEU A 88 16.22 4.10 -11.59
C LEU A 88 16.64 5.04 -12.73
N LYS A 89 15.73 5.91 -13.19
CA LYS A 89 16.02 6.93 -14.22
C LYS A 89 17.14 7.91 -13.83
N LYS A 90 17.32 8.17 -12.53
CA LYS A 90 18.38 9.05 -12.02
C LYS A 90 19.71 8.31 -11.86
N GLY A 91 19.68 7.01 -11.56
CA GLY A 91 20.87 6.15 -11.46
C GLY A 91 21.52 5.85 -12.81
N GLU A 92 20.77 5.82 -13.90
CA GLU A 92 21.29 5.70 -15.28
C GLU A 92 21.97 6.99 -15.80
N ARG A 93 21.99 8.06 -14.99
CA ARG A 93 22.52 9.37 -15.37
C ARG A 93 23.85 9.72 -14.69
N SER A 94 24.54 8.75 -14.09
CA SER A 94 25.80 8.97 -13.37
C SER A 94 26.96 8.21 -13.97
#